data_AF-A0A7R9VUR7-F1
#
_entry.id   AF-A0A7R9VUR7-F1
#
_cell.length_a   1.000
_cell.length_b   1.000
_cell.length_c   1.000
_cell.angle_alpha   90.00
_cell.angle_beta   90.00
_cell.angle_gamma   90.00
#
_symmetry.space_group_name_H-M   'P 1'
#
loop_
_entity.id
_entity.type
_entity.pdbx_description
1 polymer ?
#
loop_
_entity_poly.entity_id
_entity_poly.type
_entity_poly.pdbx_seq_one_letter_code
_entity_poly.pdbx_strand_id
1 'polypeptide(L)'
;VNVGCVPKKVMYSAAHVADTLRHDASHYGFSGGADVAKNFDWAKLKKARDAYVLRLNGIYANGLKSSGVDVFKGEATFVDGHTILYKANGDEGTKVTANKILIATGGRPHFPPGTGIEEHAISSDGFFEL
;
A
#
# COMPACT_ATOMS: atom_id res chain seq x y z
N VAL A 1 -3.84 3.57 -1.09
CA VAL A 1 -3.31 3.00 -2.35
C VAL A 1 -2.16 2.03 -2.10
N ASN A 2 -1.18 2.41 -1.27
CA ASN A 2 0.12 1.74 -1.19
C ASN A 2 0.13 0.38 -0.48
N VAL A 3 -0.53 0.26 0.68
CA VAL A 3 -0.50 -0.96 1.54
C VAL A 3 -1.91 -1.42 1.91
N GLY A 4 -2.81 -1.49 0.93
CA GLY A 4 -4.20 -1.79 1.20
C GLY A 4 -4.96 -2.29 -0.01
N CYS A 5 -6.10 -1.66 -0.33
CA CYS A 5 -7.06 -2.20 -1.28
C CYS A 5 -6.48 -2.65 -2.63
N VAL A 6 -5.55 -1.87 -3.20
CA VAL A 6 -4.92 -2.12 -4.50
C VAL A 6 -3.99 -3.34 -4.46
N PRO A 7 -2.87 -3.34 -3.70
CA PRO A 7 -1.99 -4.51 -3.65
C PRO A 7 -2.74 -5.75 -3.13
N LYS A 8 -3.65 -5.60 -2.16
CA LYS A 8 -4.51 -6.68 -1.69
C LYS A 8 -5.31 -7.34 -2.81
N LYS A 9 -5.91 -6.56 -3.73
CA LYS A 9 -6.68 -7.14 -4.83
C LYS A 9 -5.80 -7.86 -5.84
N VAL A 10 -4.58 -7.36 -6.09
CA VAL A 10 -3.59 -8.07 -6.91
C VAL A 10 -3.24 -9.43 -6.31
N MET A 11 -2.93 -9.47 -5.01
CA MET A 11 -2.61 -10.72 -4.30
C MET A 11 -3.80 -11.69 -4.29
N TYR A 12 -5.00 -11.18 -4.01
CA TYR A 12 -6.23 -11.98 -4.06
C TYR A 12 -6.47 -12.60 -5.44
N SER A 13 -6.30 -11.82 -6.52
CA SER A 13 -6.48 -12.32 -7.87
C SER A 13 -5.46 -13.41 -8.22
N ALA A 14 -4.20 -13.27 -7.78
CA ALA A 14 -3.20 -14.31 -7.96
C ALA A 14 -3.56 -15.61 -7.21
N ALA A 15 -4.03 -15.49 -5.96
CA ALA A 15 -4.51 -16.62 -5.18
C ALA A 15 -5.70 -17.31 -5.85
N HIS A 16 -6.67 -16.54 -6.36
CA HIS A 16 -7.83 -17.07 -7.06
C HIS A 16 -7.45 -17.79 -8.37
N VAL A 17 -6.51 -17.23 -9.15
CA VAL A 17 -5.99 -17.92 -10.34
C VAL A 17 -5.33 -19.24 -9.96
N ALA A 18 -4.54 -19.28 -8.89
CA ALA A 18 -3.91 -20.51 -8.43
C ALA A 18 -4.94 -21.55 -7.97
N ASP A 19 -6.00 -21.13 -7.29
CA ASP A 19 -7.12 -21.98 -6.85
C ASP A 19 -7.86 -22.60 -8.05
N THR A 20 -8.28 -21.78 -9.01
CA THR A 20 -8.93 -22.24 -10.25
C THR A 20 -8.04 -23.19 -11.05
N LEU A 21 -6.74 -22.91 -11.14
CA LEU A 21 -5.79 -23.80 -11.84
C LEU A 21 -5.65 -25.16 -11.15
N ARG A 22 -5.70 -25.21 -9.82
CA ARG A 22 -5.58 -26.45 -9.05
C ARG A 22 -6.84 -27.29 -9.10
N HIS A 23 -8.00 -26.66 -8.99
CA HIS A 23 -9.24 -27.35 -8.66
C HIS A 23 -10.24 -27.39 -9.81
N ASP A 24 -10.34 -26.31 -10.59
CA ASP A 24 -11.46 -26.16 -11.53
C ASP A 24 -11.05 -26.41 -12.99
N ALA A 25 -9.79 -26.15 -13.34
CA ALA A 25 -9.31 -26.15 -14.73
C ALA A 25 -9.64 -27.45 -15.48
N SER A 26 -9.53 -28.61 -14.82
CA SER A 26 -9.83 -29.92 -15.41
C SER A 26 -11.31 -30.10 -15.75
N HIS A 27 -12.23 -29.51 -14.97
CA HIS A 27 -13.67 -29.56 -15.23
C HIS A 27 -14.06 -28.78 -16.50
N TYR A 28 -13.23 -27.83 -16.92
CA TYR A 28 -13.39 -27.09 -18.16
C TYR A 28 -12.54 -27.64 -19.31
N GLY A 29 -11.93 -28.81 -19.15
CA GLY A 29 -11.14 -29.48 -20.19
C GLY A 29 -9.69 -28.99 -20.31
N PHE A 30 -9.19 -28.18 -19.38
CA PHE A 30 -7.78 -27.79 -19.34
C PHE A 30 -6.94 -28.84 -18.60
N SER A 31 -5.77 -29.17 -19.15
CA SER A 31 -4.80 -30.09 -18.54
C SER A 31 -3.58 -29.33 -17.99
N GLY A 32 -2.93 -29.87 -16.96
CA GLY A 32 -1.68 -29.33 -16.40
C GLY A 32 -1.84 -28.14 -15.44
N GLY A 33 -3.06 -27.69 -15.14
CA GLY A 33 -3.30 -26.54 -14.26
C GLY A 33 -2.66 -26.68 -12.87
N ALA A 34 -2.76 -27.86 -12.25
CA ALA A 34 -2.16 -28.12 -10.94
C ALA A 34 -0.62 -27.99 -10.96
N ASP A 35 0.04 -28.38 -12.04
CA ASP A 35 1.50 -28.26 -12.17
C ASP A 35 1.93 -26.83 -12.45
N VAL A 36 1.16 -26.07 -13.24
CA VAL A 36 1.37 -24.62 -13.39
C VAL A 36 1.27 -23.93 -12.03
N ALA A 37 0.23 -24.23 -11.24
CA ALA A 37 0.02 -23.63 -9.93
C ALA A 37 1.13 -23.97 -8.90
N LYS A 38 1.77 -25.15 -9.00
CA LYS A 38 2.93 -25.50 -8.16
C LYS A 38 4.16 -24.64 -8.46
N ASN A 39 4.32 -24.16 -9.69
CA ASN A 39 5.46 -23.36 -10.14
C ASN A 39 5.23 -21.85 -9.98
N PHE A 40 4.49 -21.44 -8.94
CA PHE A 40 4.20 -20.04 -8.67
C PHE A 40 5.44 -19.31 -8.14
N ASP A 41 5.79 -18.20 -8.80
CA ASP A 41 6.90 -17.31 -8.43
C ASP A 41 6.40 -16.08 -7.67
N TRP A 42 6.55 -16.13 -6.35
CA TRP A 42 6.16 -15.04 -5.45
C TRP A 42 6.94 -13.75 -5.72
N ALA A 43 8.26 -13.84 -5.95
CA ALA A 43 9.12 -12.69 -6.16
C ALA A 43 8.73 -11.93 -7.44
N LYS A 44 8.37 -12.66 -8.50
CA LYS A 44 7.84 -12.07 -9.73
C LYS A 44 6.50 -11.37 -9.48
N LEU A 45 5.58 -11.97 -8.74
CA LEU A 45 4.30 -11.32 -8.38
C LEU A 45 4.53 -10.04 -7.59
N LYS A 46 5.36 -10.11 -6.54
CA LYS A 46 5.69 -8.95 -5.68
C LYS A 46 6.25 -7.81 -6.52
N LYS A 47 7.26 -8.07 -7.34
CA LYS A 47 7.88 -7.07 -8.23
C LYS A 47 6.87 -6.42 -9.18
N ALA A 48 5.99 -7.22 -9.79
CA ALA A 48 4.97 -6.71 -10.70
C ALA A 48 3.93 -5.84 -9.97
N ARG A 49 3.48 -6.26 -8.79
CA ARG A 49 2.56 -5.52 -7.93
C ARG A 49 3.17 -4.19 -7.49
N ASP A 50 4.41 -4.19 -7.03
CA ASP A 50 5.09 -2.98 -6.54
C ASP A 50 5.29 -1.97 -7.67
N ALA A 51 5.70 -2.42 -8.86
CA ALA A 51 5.78 -1.59 -10.06
C ALA A 51 4.41 -1.01 -10.46
N TYR A 52 3.34 -1.79 -10.32
CA TYR A 52 1.98 -1.32 -10.60
C TYR A 52 1.54 -0.22 -9.61
N VAL A 53 1.79 -0.41 -8.31
CA VAL A 53 1.50 0.59 -7.27
C VAL A 53 2.30 1.87 -7.51
N LEU A 54 3.61 1.76 -7.79
CA LEU A 54 4.48 2.91 -8.08
C LEU A 54 3.97 3.72 -9.28
N ARG A 55 3.54 3.03 -10.35
CA ARG A 55 2.94 3.69 -11.52
C ARG A 55 1.68 4.47 -11.14
N LEU A 56 0.80 3.91 -10.29
CA LEU A 56 -0.38 4.62 -9.80
C LEU A 56 0.00 5.84 -8.96
N ASN A 57 1.04 5.76 -8.14
CA ASN A 57 1.52 6.94 -7.39
C ASN A 57 1.93 8.08 -8.33
N GLY A 58 2.62 7.76 -9.43
CA GLY A 58 2.97 8.74 -10.47
C GLY A 58 1.73 9.40 -11.10
N ILE A 59 0.69 8.61 -11.40
CA ILE A 59 -0.57 9.13 -11.94
C ILE A 59 -1.23 10.12 -10.97
N TYR A 60 -1.31 9.78 -9.68
CA TYR A 60 -1.88 10.68 -8.67
C TYR A 60 -1.05 11.96 -8.49
N ALA A 61 0.29 11.84 -8.43
CA ALA A 61 1.16 12.99 -8.32
C ALA A 61 0.99 13.96 -9.51
N ASN A 62 0.88 13.42 -10.71
CA ASN A 62 0.62 14.22 -11.91
C ASN A 62 -0.76 14.87 -11.87
N GLY A 63 -1.80 14.15 -11.46
CA GLY A 63 -3.16 14.70 -11.32
C GLY A 63 -3.23 15.87 -10.34
N LEU A 64 -2.56 15.77 -9.19
CA LEU A 64 -2.45 16.87 -8.22
C LEU A 64 -1.74 18.08 -8.82
N LYS A 65 -0.59 17.86 -9.47
CA LYS A 65 0.17 18.92 -10.15
C LYS A 65 -0.67 19.62 -11.22
N SER A 66 -1.35 18.86 -12.07
CA SER A 66 -2.23 19.39 -13.12
C SER A 66 -3.42 20.18 -12.57
N SER A 67 -3.81 19.90 -11.32
CA SER A 67 -4.88 20.62 -10.62
C SER A 67 -4.37 21.85 -9.84
N GLY A 68 -3.09 22.18 -9.93
CA GLY A 68 -2.48 23.31 -9.20
C GLY A 68 -2.36 23.07 -7.69
N VAL A 69 -2.34 21.82 -7.23
CA VAL A 69 -2.21 21.48 -5.81
C VAL A 69 -0.73 21.45 -5.42
N ASP A 70 -0.37 22.25 -4.42
CA ASP A 70 0.94 22.19 -3.79
C ASP A 70 1.04 20.97 -2.86
N VAL A 71 2.10 20.17 -3.04
CA VAL A 71 2.33 18.95 -2.26
C VAL A 71 3.59 19.10 -1.43
N PHE A 72 3.41 19.26 -0.12
CA PHE A 72 4.49 19.25 0.86
C PHE A 72 4.73 17.83 1.35
N LYS A 73 5.92 17.28 1.10
CA LYS A 73 6.30 15.94 1.56
C LYS A 73 6.98 16.06 2.92
N GLY A 74 6.32 15.57 3.97
CA GLY A 74 6.85 15.63 5.32
C GLY A 74 5.80 15.26 6.36
N GLU A 75 6.20 15.31 7.62
CA GLU A 75 5.29 15.20 8.75
C GLU A 75 4.76 16.59 9.12
N ALA A 76 3.48 16.66 9.46
CA ALA A 76 2.77 17.89 9.76
C ALA A 76 2.22 17.85 11.20
N THR A 77 2.43 18.93 11.95
CA THR A 77 1.91 19.08 13.32
C THR A 77 1.25 20.45 13.47
N PHE A 78 0.11 20.51 14.17
CA PHE A 78 -0.53 21.77 14.51
C PHE A 78 0.32 22.56 15.49
N VAL A 79 0.59 23.82 15.16
CA VAL A 79 1.16 24.80 16.10
C VAL A 79 0.03 25.50 16.84
N ASP A 80 -1.06 25.80 16.13
CA ASP A 80 -2.29 26.40 16.62
C ASP A 80 -3.46 26.04 15.68
N GLY A 81 -4.65 26.62 15.87
CA GLY A 81 -5.85 26.28 15.08
C GLY A 81 -5.80 26.60 13.58
N HIS A 82 -4.83 27.41 13.13
CA HIS A 82 -4.69 27.86 11.75
C HIS A 82 -3.28 27.68 11.17
N THR A 83 -2.32 27.24 11.97
CA THR A 83 -0.92 27.08 11.57
C THR A 83 -0.45 25.63 11.73
N ILE A 84 0.12 25.09 10.66
CA ILE A 84 0.80 23.79 10.65
C ILE A 84 2.30 24.02 10.50
N LEU A 85 3.10 23.29 11.26
CA LEU A 85 4.53 23.11 11.01
C LEU A 85 4.69 21.82 10.20
N TYR A 86 5.21 21.92 8.97
CA TYR A 86 5.62 20.75 8.21
C TYR A 86 7.14 20.58 8.26
N LYS A 87 7.61 19.34 8.42
CA LYS A 87 9.04 19.00 8.43
C LYS A 87 9.33 17.95 7.37
N ALA A 88 10.22 18.28 6.44
CA ALA A 88 10.81 17.31 5.53
C ALA A 88 12.16 16.87 6.09
N ASN A 89 12.39 15.56 6.23
CA ASN A 89 13.71 14.94 6.44
C ASN A 89 14.72 15.69 7.34
N GLY A 90 14.32 16.09 8.54
CA GLY A 90 15.24 16.69 9.53
C GLY A 90 15.49 18.20 9.39
N ASP A 91 14.81 18.88 8.46
CA ASP A 91 14.84 20.34 8.38
C ASP A 91 14.17 21.00 9.59
N GLU A 92 14.52 22.28 9.84
CA GLU A 92 13.94 23.12 10.91
C GLU A 92 12.40 23.25 10.82
N GLY A 93 11.85 22.94 9.64
CA GLY A 93 10.43 22.94 9.35
C GLY A 93 9.94 24.27 8.83
N THR A 94 8.82 24.25 8.12
CA THR A 94 8.20 25.43 7.53
C THR A 94 6.78 25.56 8.04
N LYS A 95 6.40 26.78 8.42
CA LYS A 95 5.05 27.08 8.87
C LYS A 95 4.17 27.42 7.68
N VAL A 96 2.99 26.82 7.64
CA VAL A 96 1.95 27.06 6.63
C VAL A 96 0.67 27.40 7.37
N THR A 97 -0.03 28.44 6.90
CA THR A 97 -1.31 28.86 7.47
C THR A 97 -2.46 28.55 6.53
N ALA A 98 -3.64 28.27 7.09
CA ALA A 98 -4.84 28.02 6.31
C ALA A 98 -6.12 28.47 7.02
N ASN A 99 -7.08 28.98 6.24
CA ASN A 99 -8.40 29.36 6.76
C ASN A 99 -9.22 28.14 7.22
N LYS A 100 -9.01 26.99 6.57
CA LYS A 100 -9.69 25.72 6.84
C LYS A 100 -8.68 24.59 6.72
N ILE A 101 -8.77 23.61 7.62
CA ILE A 101 -7.86 22.47 7.68
C ILE A 101 -8.70 21.19 7.75
N LEU A 102 -8.39 20.22 6.88
CA LEU A 102 -8.98 18.88 6.88
C LEU A 102 -7.94 17.89 7.41
N ILE A 103 -8.31 17.11 8.44
CA ILE A 103 -7.48 16.02 8.94
C ILE A 103 -7.89 14.73 8.23
N ALA A 104 -6.97 14.19 7.43
CA ALA A 104 -7.17 12.96 6.64
C ALA A 104 -6.00 11.97 6.79
N THR A 105 -5.51 11.79 8.02
CA THR A 105 -4.30 11.01 8.34
C THR A 105 -4.48 9.49 8.33
N GLY A 106 -5.72 9.00 8.26
CA GLY A 106 -6.02 7.57 8.23
C GLY A 106 -5.79 6.86 9.56
N GLY A 107 -5.47 5.56 9.49
CA GLY A 107 -5.17 4.72 10.66
C GLY A 107 -3.88 3.93 10.47
N ARG A 108 -3.42 3.28 11.55
CA ARG A 108 -2.25 2.39 11.54
C ARG A 108 -2.61 1.04 12.14
N PRO A 109 -1.92 -0.05 11.77
CA PRO A 109 -2.10 -1.35 12.41
C PRO A 109 -1.91 -1.24 13.93
N HIS A 110 -2.76 -1.94 14.67
CA HIS A 110 -2.63 -2.08 16.12
C HIS A 110 -2.22 -3.53 16.43
N PHE A 111 -1.13 -3.69 17.16
CA PHE A 111 -0.72 -4.99 17.69
C PHE A 111 -1.34 -5.18 19.08
N PRO A 112 -1.97 -6.34 19.35
CA PRO A 112 -2.50 -6.63 20.67
C PRO A 112 -1.35 -6.74 21.69
N PRO A 113 -1.59 -6.43 22.97
CA PRO A 113 -0.58 -6.58 24.00
C PRO A 113 -0.22 -8.06 24.20
N GLY A 114 1.06 -8.35 24.39
CA GLY A 114 1.54 -9.70 24.65
C GLY A 114 3.05 -9.83 24.41
N THR A 115 3.69 -10.74 25.12
CA THR A 115 5.11 -11.04 24.92
C THR A 115 5.33 -11.73 23.58
N GLY A 116 6.29 -11.26 22.77
CA GLY A 116 6.65 -11.88 21.50
C GLY A 116 5.80 -11.43 20.29
N ILE A 117 4.78 -10.58 20.49
CA ILE A 117 3.88 -10.16 19.40
C ILE A 117 4.61 -9.23 18.44
N GLU A 118 5.26 -8.18 18.93
CA GLU A 118 5.95 -7.21 18.06
C GLU A 118 7.19 -7.82 17.38
N GLU A 119 7.79 -8.85 17.99
CA GLU A 119 9.00 -9.51 17.51
C GLU A 119 8.73 -10.59 16.46
N HIS A 120 7.55 -11.22 16.48
CA HIS A 120 7.24 -12.40 15.67
C HIS A 120 6.01 -12.26 14.77
N ALA A 121 5.14 -11.27 15.01
CA ALA A 121 4.00 -11.01 14.14
C ALA A 121 4.32 -9.92 13.12
N ILE A 122 3.57 -9.94 12.02
CA ILE A 122 3.57 -8.88 11.02
C ILE A 122 2.16 -8.34 10.84
N SER A 123 2.05 -7.06 10.50
CA SER A 123 0.80 -6.44 10.11
C SER A 123 0.50 -6.67 8.62
N SER A 124 -0.63 -6.13 8.14
CA SER A 124 -0.89 -6.02 6.69
C SER A 124 0.22 -5.31 5.93
N ASP A 125 0.87 -4.33 6.57
CA ASP A 125 1.95 -3.56 5.95
C ASP A 125 3.17 -4.47 5.76
N GLY A 126 3.55 -5.20 6.82
CA GLY A 126 4.64 -6.18 6.75
C GLY A 126 4.38 -7.32 5.76
N PHE A 127 3.13 -7.76 5.61
CA PHE A 127 2.76 -8.76 4.59
C PHE A 127 3.08 -8.31 3.16
N PHE A 128 2.93 -7.02 2.84
CA PHE A 128 3.26 -6.52 1.51
C PHE A 128 4.78 -6.34 1.30
N GLU A 129 5.58 -6.37 2.37
CA GLU A 129 7.05 -6.35 2.26
C GLU A 129 7.66 -7.72 1.98
N LEU A 130 6.94 -8.82 2.25
CA LEU A 130 7.29 -10.19 1.82
C LEU A 130 7.31 -10.31 0.29
#